data_AF-A0A7J7XMU9-F1
#
_entry.id   AF-A0A7J7XMU9-F1
#
_cell.length_a   1.000
_cell.length_b   1.000
_cell.length_c   1.000
_cell.angle_alpha   90.00
_cell.angle_beta   90.00
_cell.angle_gamma   90.00
#
_symmetry.space_group_name_H-M   'P 1'
#
loop_
_entity.id
_entity.type
_entity.pdbx_description
1 polymer ?
#
loop_
_entity_poly.entity_id
_entity_poly.type
_entity_poly.pdbx_seq_one_letter_code
_entity_poly.pdbx_strand_id
1 'polypeptide(L)'
;MHYLPPPLLFFLLCSRAEAGKIIGGTECKPHSRPYMAHLEIVTSQNNLISCGGFLIRRNFVLTAAHCAGRSIMVTLGAHNITKKEDT
;
A
#
# COMPACT_ATOMS: atom_id res chain seq x y z
N MET A 1 -38.17 2.03 17.93
CA MET A 1 -36.95 2.84 17.78
C MET A 1 -35.85 2.16 18.58
N HIS A 2 -35.03 1.34 17.93
CA HIS A 2 -33.93 0.64 18.60
C HIS A 2 -32.74 1.59 18.73
N TYR A 3 -32.54 2.14 19.92
CA TYR A 3 -31.34 2.91 20.23
C TYR A 3 -30.16 1.95 20.30
N LEU A 4 -29.16 2.14 19.43
CA LEU A 4 -27.89 1.43 19.51
C LEU A 4 -27.19 1.86 20.81
N PRO A 5 -26.73 0.93 21.67
CA PRO A 5 -26.15 1.31 22.95
C PRO A 5 -24.84 2.09 22.73
N PRO A 6 -24.55 3.13 23.55
CA PRO A 6 -23.34 3.96 23.46
C PRO A 6 -22.01 3.22 23.25
N PRO A 7 -21.75 2.05 23.88
CA PRO A 7 -20.51 1.29 23.64
C PRO A 7 -20.36 0.75 22.21
N LEU A 8 -21.47 0.47 21.50
CA LEU A 8 -21.41 0.05 20.09
C LEU A 8 -21.03 1.20 19.15
N LEU A 9 -21.34 2.44 19.53
CA LEU A 9 -20.95 3.63 18.78
C LEU A 9 -19.43 3.90 18.91
N PHE A 10 -18.83 3.55 20.06
CA PHE A 10 -17.40 3.71 20.33
C PHE A 10 -16.53 2.73 19.51
N PHE A 11 -17.00 1.50 19.28
CA PHE A 11 -16.29 0.51 18.46
C PHE A 11 -16.19 0.89 16.98
N LEU A 12 -17.16 1.63 16.43
CA LEU A 12 -17.20 2.03 15.02
C LEU A 12 -16.24 3.19 14.68
N LEU A 13 -15.81 3.97 15.68
CA LEU A 13 -14.95 5.14 15.51
C LEU A 13 -13.45 4.79 15.41
N CYS A 14 -13.03 3.58 15.79
CA CYS A 14 -11.62 3.16 15.80
C CYS A 14 -11.10 2.52 14.50
N SER A 15 -11.89 2.50 13.42
CA SER A 15 -11.54 1.72 12.22
C SER A 15 -10.39 2.28 11.38
N ARG A 16 -9.86 3.47 11.69
CA ARG A 16 -8.67 4.02 11.03
C ARG A 16 -7.44 3.90 11.93
N ALA A 17 -7.03 2.66 12.19
CA ALA A 17 -5.70 2.39 12.73
C ALA A 17 -4.68 2.63 11.60
N GLU A 18 -3.99 3.76 11.62
CA GLU A 18 -2.83 3.95 10.74
C GLU A 18 -1.68 3.05 11.22
N ALA A 19 -1.02 2.37 10.29
CA ALA A 19 0.18 1.63 10.60
C ALA A 19 1.28 2.62 11.02
N GLY A 20 1.75 2.50 12.26
CA GLY A 20 2.88 3.27 12.75
C GLY A 20 4.18 2.95 12.00
N LYS A 21 5.19 3.80 12.16
CA LYS A 21 6.53 3.54 11.61
C LYS A 21 7.08 2.23 12.19
N ILE A 22 7.70 1.42 11.34
CA ILE A 22 8.43 0.22 11.79
C ILE A 22 9.68 0.66 12.56
N ILE A 23 9.77 0.28 13.84
CA ILE A 23 10.92 0.53 14.72
C ILE A 23 11.56 -0.81 15.09
N GLY A 24 12.88 -0.93 14.95
CA GLY A 24 13.61 -2.16 15.28
C GLY A 24 13.49 -3.30 14.26
N GLY A 25 12.93 -3.03 13.07
CA GLY A 25 12.92 -4.00 11.97
C GLY A 25 14.30 -4.18 11.32
N THR A 26 14.43 -5.21 10.48
CA THR A 26 15.63 -5.45 9.68
C THR A 26 15.39 -5.01 8.24
N GLU A 27 16.20 -4.09 7.74
CA GLU A 27 16.17 -3.66 6.35
C GLU A 27 16.52 -4.83 5.42
N CYS A 28 15.81 -4.97 4.30
CA CYS A 28 16.14 -6.01 3.33
C CYS A 28 17.45 -5.67 2.60
N LYS A 29 18.22 -6.67 2.17
CA LYS A 29 19.38 -6.42 1.30
C LYS A 29 18.88 -5.72 0.01
N PRO A 30 19.54 -4.64 -0.46
CA PRO A 30 19.13 -3.95 -1.68
C PRO A 30 18.89 -4.90 -2.84
N HIS A 31 17.75 -4.71 -3.52
CA HIS A 31 17.31 -5.46 -4.70
C HIS A 31 17.14 -6.99 -4.48
N SER A 32 17.18 -7.49 -3.25
CA SER A 32 17.01 -8.92 -2.95
C SER A 32 15.57 -9.43 -3.13
N ARG A 33 14.62 -8.52 -3.35
CA ARG A 33 13.19 -8.80 -3.58
C ARG A 33 12.75 -8.21 -4.92
N PRO A 34 13.30 -8.66 -6.06
CA PRO A 34 13.10 -8.03 -7.37
C PRO A 34 11.64 -8.11 -7.88
N TYR A 35 10.83 -8.99 -7.28
CA TYR A 35 9.41 -9.11 -7.57
C TYR A 35 8.54 -8.07 -6.84
N MET A 36 9.05 -7.35 -5.84
CA MET A 36 8.26 -6.34 -5.13
C MET A 36 7.95 -5.15 -6.04
N ALA A 37 6.71 -4.69 -5.98
CA ALA A 37 6.22 -3.54 -6.72
C ALA A 37 5.69 -2.47 -5.77
N HIS A 38 6.08 -1.21 -6.01
CA HIS A 38 5.44 -0.05 -5.42
C HIS A 38 4.42 0.51 -6.39
N LEU A 39 3.20 0.74 -5.91
CA LEU A 39 2.09 1.25 -6.71
C LEU A 39 1.70 2.63 -6.21
N GLU A 40 1.76 3.64 -7.08
CA GLU A 40 1.16 4.95 -6.86
C GLU A 40 -0.14 5.05 -7.65
N ILE A 41 -1.25 5.26 -6.95
CA ILE A 41 -2.60 5.13 -7.50
C ILE A 41 -3.33 6.45 -7.31
N VAL A 42 -3.84 6.99 -8.41
CA VAL A 42 -4.81 8.09 -8.36
C VAL A 42 -6.21 7.47 -8.30
N THR A 43 -6.91 7.65 -7.20
CA THR A 43 -8.25 7.10 -7.01
C THR A 43 -9.29 7.84 -7.85
N SER A 44 -10.50 7.29 -7.94
CA SER A 44 -11.63 7.94 -8.61
C SER A 44 -12.01 9.29 -7.99
N GLN A 45 -11.75 9.47 -6.69
CA GLN A 45 -11.95 10.72 -5.95
C GLN A 45 -10.75 11.68 -6.05
N ASN A 46 -9.82 11.39 -6.97
CA ASN A 46 -8.63 12.20 -7.22
C ASN A 46 -7.64 12.27 -6.04
N ASN A 47 -7.65 11.28 -5.16
CA ASN A 47 -6.67 11.13 -4.09
C ASN A 47 -5.48 10.31 -4.59
N LEU A 48 -4.27 10.63 -4.11
CA LEU A 48 -3.09 9.80 -4.33
C LEU A 48 -2.92 8.83 -3.15
N ILE A 49 -2.84 7.54 -3.44
CA ILE A 49 -2.57 6.49 -2.44
C ILE A 49 -1.39 5.63 -2.88
N SER A 50 -0.72 5.03 -1.90
CA SER A 50 0.35 4.06 -2.13
C SER A 50 -0.09 2.65 -1.75
N CYS A 51 0.23 1.69 -2.59
CA CYS A 51 0.01 0.26 -2.36
C CYS A 51 1.27 -0.55 -2.66
N GLY A 52 1.27 -1.81 -2.21
CA GLY A 52 2.27 -2.81 -2.61
C GLY A 52 1.73 -3.78 -3.67
N GLY A 53 2.62 -4.51 -4.32
CA GLY A 53 2.27 -5.58 -5.25
C GLY A 53 3.43 -6.50 -5.57
N PHE A 54 3.18 -7.48 -6.43
CA PHE A 54 4.14 -8.51 -6.84
C PHE A 54 4.16 -8.67 -8.36
N LEU A 55 5.31 -8.55 -8.99
CA LEU A 55 5.50 -8.92 -10.40
C LEU A 55 5.45 -10.45 -10.53
N ILE A 56 4.33 -10.95 -11.07
CA ILE A 56 4.10 -12.40 -11.23
C ILE A 56 4.45 -12.88 -12.64
N ARG A 57 4.44 -11.98 -13.63
CA ARG A 57 4.88 -12.20 -15.02
C ARG A 57 5.36 -10.87 -15.61
N ARG A 58 6.06 -10.91 -16.76
CA ARG A 58 6.72 -9.75 -17.40
C ARG A 58 5.89 -8.45 -17.40
N ASN A 59 4.57 -8.53 -17.58
CA ASN A 59 3.66 -7.38 -17.61
C ASN A 59 2.45 -7.55 -16.67
N PHE A 60 2.55 -8.39 -15.64
CA PHE A 60 1.45 -8.64 -14.71
C PHE A 60 1.91 -8.44 -13.28
N VAL A 61 1.28 -7.47 -12.60
CA VAL A 61 1.46 -7.22 -11.17
C VAL A 61 0.20 -7.64 -10.43
N LEU A 62 0.37 -8.48 -9.41
CA LEU A 62 -0.68 -8.86 -8.47
C LEU A 62 -0.69 -7.89 -7.29
N THR A 63 -1.86 -7.36 -6.93
CA THR A 63 -2.07 -6.49 -5.77
C THR A 63 -3.43 -6.78 -5.13
N ALA A 64 -3.75 -6.12 -4.02
CA ALA A 64 -5.04 -6.24 -3.36
C ALA A 64 -6.15 -5.58 -4.20
N ALA A 65 -7.36 -6.16 -4.20
CA ALA A 65 -8.47 -5.65 -5.00
C ALA A 65 -8.87 -4.20 -4.66
N HIS A 66 -8.64 -3.75 -3.43
CA HIS A 66 -8.94 -2.37 -3.02
C HIS A 66 -7.89 -1.34 -3.50
N CYS A 67 -6.73 -1.79 -3.97
CA CYS A 67 -5.70 -0.94 -4.58
C CYS A 67 -6.07 -0.63 -6.03
N ALA A 68 -7.17 0.10 -6.22
CA ALA A 68 -7.74 0.43 -7.52
C ALA A 68 -7.89 1.94 -7.69
N GLY A 69 -7.82 2.41 -8.95
CA GLY A 69 -7.94 3.82 -9.28
C GLY A 69 -7.99 4.06 -10.78
N ARG A 70 -8.11 5.33 -11.18
CA ARG A 70 -8.18 5.77 -12.59
C ARG A 70 -6.83 5.70 -13.30
N SER A 71 -5.74 5.78 -12.54
CA SER A 71 -4.38 5.71 -13.03
C SER A 71 -3.51 5.02 -11.99
N ILE A 72 -2.65 4.11 -12.43
CA ILE A 72 -1.73 3.36 -11.58
C ILE A 72 -0.34 3.44 -12.21
N MET A 73 0.62 3.97 -11.48
CA MET A 73 2.03 3.92 -11.82
C MET A 73 2.70 2.83 -10.98
N VAL A 74 3.51 1.99 -11.64
CA VAL A 74 4.19 0.86 -11.02
C VAL A 74 5.69 1.07 -11.10
N THR A 75 6.36 1.01 -9.94
CA THR A 75 7.82 1.00 -9.84
C THR A 75 8.28 -0.39 -9.41
N LEU A 76 9.17 -1.00 -10.19
CA LEU A 76 9.76 -2.31 -9.94
C LEU A 76 11.24 -2.16 -9.59
N GLY A 77 11.79 -3.14 -8.86
CA GLY A 77 13.22 -3.21 -8.58
C GLY A 77 13.77 -2.19 -7.59
N ALA A 78 12.95 -1.27 -7.08
CA ALA A 78 13.36 -0.26 -6.11
C ALA A 78 13.63 -0.87 -4.72
N HIS A 79 14.72 -0.44 -4.09
CA HIS A 79 15.00 -0.65 -2.67
C HIS A 79 14.59 0.59 -1.85
N ASN A 80 14.91 1.79 -2.35
CA ASN A 80 14.46 3.06 -1.78
C ASN A 80 13.76 3.93 -2.82
N ILE A 81 12.42 4.05 -2.71
CA ILE A 81 11.57 4.79 -3.64
C ILE A 81 11.86 6.30 -3.74
N THR A 82 12.62 6.87 -2.80
CA THR A 82 13.01 8.30 -2.82
C THR A 82 14.31 8.55 -3.58
N LYS A 83 15.00 7.49 -4.01
CA LYS A 83 16.29 7.57 -4.71
C LYS A 83 16.17 6.93 -6.08
N LYS A 84 16.86 7.53 -7.06
CA LYS A 84 17.13 6.86 -8.32
C LYS A 84 18.28 5.88 -8.10
N GLU A 85 18.03 4.61 -8.35
CA GLU A 85 18.99 3.52 -8.16
C GLU A 85 19.44 3.03 -9.54
N ASP A 86 20.70 2.63 -9.64
CA ASP A 86 21.25 1.94 -10.81
C ASP A 86 21.14 0.44 -10.53
N THR A 87 20.14 -0.20 -11.14
CA THR A 87 19.74 -1.60 -10.89
C THR A 87 20.20 -2.53 -11.99
#